data_AF-A0A7Y4QXX3-F1
#
_entry.id   AF-A0A7Y4QXX3-F1
#
_cell.length_a   1.000
_cell.length_b   1.000
_cell.length_c   1.000
_cell.angle_alpha   90.00
_cell.angle_beta   90.00
_cell.angle_gamma   90.00
#
_symmetry.space_group_name_H-M   'P 1'
#
loop_
_entity.id
_entity.type
_entity.pdbx_description
1 polymer ?
#
loop_
_entity_poly.entity_id
_entity_poly.type
_entity_poly.pdbx_seq_one_letter_code
_entity_poly.pdbx_strand_id
1 'polypeptide(L)'
;MKKPIDVFLLARTNKAALSYYAKASVFKTEENYKVWLNTLSSSILRNHFEEIGFENSKNALPFMRFVLELNDFGLDEHMKNSLSKYDYEQWINPSKELIVPKEMNILDPDDLSKLK
;
A
#
# COMPACT_ATOMS: atom_id res chain seq x y z
N MET A 1 -9.68 -25.76 -13.91
CA MET A 1 -9.67 -24.65 -14.90
C MET A 1 -9.29 -23.39 -14.15
N LYS A 2 -8.25 -22.67 -14.57
CA LYS A 2 -7.92 -21.37 -13.97
C LYS A 2 -9.01 -20.36 -14.34
N LYS A 3 -9.61 -19.67 -13.37
CA LYS A 3 -10.54 -18.58 -13.66
C LYS A 3 -9.78 -17.42 -14.29
N PRO A 4 -10.32 -16.78 -15.35
CA PRO A 4 -9.71 -15.57 -15.90
C PRO A 4 -9.67 -14.47 -14.82
N ILE A 5 -8.63 -13.65 -14.88
CA ILE A 5 -8.49 -12.47 -14.00
C ILE A 5 -9.67 -11.55 -14.24
N ASP A 6 -10.43 -11.23 -13.18
CA ASP A 6 -11.44 -10.19 -13.24
C ASP A 6 -10.76 -8.82 -13.21
N VAL A 7 -10.46 -8.31 -14.41
CA VAL A 7 -9.82 -7.00 -14.61
C VAL A 7 -10.66 -5.85 -14.06
N PHE A 8 -11.98 -6.01 -14.00
CA PHE A 8 -12.86 -4.98 -13.46
C PHE A 8 -12.84 -4.98 -11.94
N LEU A 9 -12.80 -6.16 -11.31
CA LEU A 9 -12.56 -6.27 -9.87
C LEU A 9 -11.25 -5.59 -9.48
N LEU A 10 -10.14 -5.92 -10.17
CA LEU A 10 -8.85 -5.28 -9.94
C LEU A 10 -8.92 -3.76 -10.11
N ALA A 11 -9.58 -3.27 -11.16
CA ALA A 11 -9.73 -1.83 -11.38
C ALA A 11 -10.52 -1.15 -10.26
N ARG A 12 -11.60 -1.76 -9.77
CA ARG A 12 -12.42 -1.23 -8.67
C ARG A 12 -11.65 -1.21 -7.36
N THR A 13 -10.98 -2.31 -7.00
CA THR A 13 -10.19 -2.39 -5.76
C THR A 13 -9.00 -1.44 -5.78
N ASN A 14 -8.31 -1.32 -6.92
CA ASN A 14 -7.21 -0.37 -7.07
C ASN A 14 -7.69 1.08 -6.98
N LYS A 15 -8.82 1.43 -7.61
CA LYS A 15 -9.39 2.77 -7.51
C LYS A 15 -9.74 3.12 -6.06
N ALA A 16 -10.33 2.19 -5.32
CA ALA A 16 -10.65 2.38 -3.91
C ALA A 16 -9.39 2.56 -3.04
N ALA A 17 -8.36 1.74 -3.25
CA ALA A 17 -7.09 1.87 -2.55
C ALA A 17 -6.36 3.20 -2.89
N LEU A 18 -6.33 3.59 -4.16
CA LEU A 18 -5.73 4.87 -4.58
C LEU A 18 -6.43 6.07 -3.94
N SER A 19 -7.77 6.03 -3.78
CA SER A 19 -8.51 7.11 -3.10
C SER A 19 -8.29 7.15 -1.58
N TYR A 20 -7.86 6.03 -0.98
CA TYR A 20 -7.35 6.02 0.38
C TYR A 20 -6.00 6.74 0.44
N TYR A 21 -5.01 6.28 -0.33
CA TYR A 21 -3.65 6.83 -0.29
C TYR A 21 -3.58 8.30 -0.71
N ALA A 22 -4.46 8.77 -1.58
CA ALA A 22 -4.55 10.19 -1.96
C ALA A 22 -4.80 11.11 -0.74
N LYS A 23 -5.48 10.62 0.31
CA LYS A 23 -5.71 11.37 1.55
C LYS A 23 -4.43 11.67 2.32
N ALA A 24 -3.37 10.85 2.14
CA ALA A 24 -2.10 11.06 2.83
C ALA A 24 -1.43 12.38 2.42
N SER A 25 -1.82 12.98 1.29
CA SER A 25 -1.27 14.25 0.78
C SER A 25 -1.11 15.35 1.82
N VAL A 26 -2.06 15.47 2.76
CA VAL A 26 -2.06 16.52 3.79
C VAL A 26 -1.18 16.20 5.01
N PHE A 27 -0.74 14.94 5.16
CA PHE A 27 0.02 14.47 6.32
C PHE A 27 1.48 14.12 6.00
N LYS A 28 1.90 14.21 4.73
CA LYS A 28 3.27 13.93 4.30
C LYS A 28 4.22 15.06 4.70
N THR A 29 4.74 15.00 5.91
CA THR A 29 5.76 15.92 6.43
C THR A 29 7.06 15.17 6.72
N GLU A 30 8.19 15.88 6.70
CA GLU A 30 9.48 15.31 7.06
C GLU A 30 9.52 14.84 8.53
N GLU A 31 8.76 15.50 9.41
CA GLU A 31 8.62 15.09 10.80
C GLU A 31 7.90 13.74 10.94
N ASN A 32 6.74 13.60 10.28
CA ASN A 32 6.03 12.32 10.25
C ASN A 32 6.88 11.22 9.60
N TYR A 33 7.71 11.57 8.62
CA TYR A 33 8.66 10.65 8.00
C TYR A 33 9.72 10.15 8.98
N LYS A 34 10.31 11.04 9.78
CA LYS A 34 11.26 10.66 10.84
C LYS A 34 10.61 9.79 11.91
N VAL A 35 9.37 10.10 12.32
CA VAL A 35 8.61 9.26 13.25
C VAL A 35 8.41 7.86 12.65
N TRP A 36 7.98 7.79 11.39
CA TRP A 36 7.80 6.52 10.67
C TRP A 36 9.10 5.69 10.61
N LEU A 37 10.24 6.30 10.23
CA LEU A 37 11.53 5.61 10.18
C LEU A 37 11.90 4.97 11.53
N ASN A 38 11.60 5.66 12.64
CA ASN A 38 11.85 5.14 13.99
C ASN A 38 10.94 3.95 14.35
N THR A 39 9.80 3.77 13.68
CA THR A 39 8.94 2.60 13.87
C THR A 39 9.39 1.37 13.09
N LEU A 40 10.30 1.53 12.12
CA LEU A 40 10.78 0.42 11.31
C LEU A 40 11.72 -0.46 12.14
N SER A 41 11.30 -1.70 12.39
CA SER A 41 12.08 -2.69 13.14
C SER A 41 13.25 -3.27 12.33
N SER A 42 13.13 -3.29 10.99
CA SER A 42 14.19 -3.72 10.09
C SER A 42 15.19 -2.59 9.87
N SER A 43 16.43 -2.80 10.31
CA SER A 43 17.54 -1.88 10.04
C SER A 43 17.80 -1.71 8.54
N ILE A 44 17.59 -2.75 7.73
CA ILE A 44 17.79 -2.68 6.27
C ILE A 44 16.77 -1.71 5.65
N LEU A 45 15.49 -1.86 5.97
CA LEU A 45 14.44 -0.98 5.44
C LEU A 45 14.62 0.45 5.94
N ARG A 46 14.93 0.62 7.23
CA ARG A 46 15.18 1.95 7.80
C ARG A 46 16.36 2.63 7.10
N ASN A 47 17.50 1.95 6.99
CA ASN A 47 18.68 2.51 6.33
C ASN A 47 18.38 2.88 4.87
N HIS A 48 17.66 2.02 4.13
CA HIS A 48 17.26 2.32 2.76
C HIS A 48 16.47 3.63 2.66
N PHE A 49 15.43 3.79 3.49
CA PHE A 49 14.57 4.97 3.49
C PHE A 49 15.26 6.22 4.06
N GLU A 50 16.21 6.06 4.99
CA GLU A 50 17.09 7.12 5.46
C GLU A 50 18.02 7.62 4.34
N GLU A 51 18.64 6.71 3.59
CA GLU A 51 19.57 7.03 2.50
C GLU A 51 18.90 7.75 1.34
N ILE A 52 17.73 7.27 0.88
CA ILE A 52 17.04 7.90 -0.26
C ILE A 52 16.29 9.19 0.14
N GLY A 53 16.02 9.38 1.43
CA GLY A 53 15.45 10.60 2.00
C GLY A 53 13.95 10.81 1.76
N PHE A 54 13.41 11.84 2.43
CA PHE A 54 11.96 12.13 2.45
C PHE A 54 11.38 12.40 1.06
N GLU A 55 11.98 13.28 0.27
CA GLU A 55 11.41 13.71 -1.01
C GLU A 55 11.21 12.55 -2.00
N ASN A 56 12.14 11.60 -2.02
CA ASN A 56 12.06 10.40 -2.87
C ASN A 56 11.12 9.33 -2.28
N SER A 57 10.87 9.36 -0.98
CA SER A 57 10.12 8.31 -0.27
C SER A 57 8.71 8.72 0.15
N LYS A 58 8.35 9.99 0.04
CA LYS A 58 7.07 10.51 0.56
C LYS A 58 5.85 9.83 -0.07
N ASN A 59 5.99 9.20 -1.23
CA ASN A 59 4.92 8.46 -1.90
C ASN A 59 5.01 6.93 -1.71
N ALA A 60 5.90 6.43 -0.85
CA ALA A 60 5.94 5.02 -0.50
C ALA A 60 4.63 4.63 0.19
N LEU A 61 3.97 3.57 -0.30
CA LEU A 61 2.69 3.09 0.26
C LEU A 61 2.76 2.83 1.78
N PRO A 62 3.82 2.23 2.34
CA PRO A 62 3.91 2.01 3.79
C PRO A 62 3.93 3.31 4.60
N PHE A 63 4.64 4.34 4.13
CA PHE A 63 4.66 5.64 4.78
C PHE A 63 3.31 6.34 4.69
N MET A 64 2.68 6.35 3.51
CA MET A 64 1.35 6.94 3.34
C MET A 64 0.30 6.22 4.21
N ARG A 65 0.39 4.90 4.34
CA ARG A 65 -0.48 4.13 5.25
C ARG A 65 -0.24 4.52 6.71
N PHE A 66 1.02 4.60 7.12
CA PHE A 66 1.40 4.98 8.48
C PHE A 66 0.79 6.32 8.90
N VAL A 67 0.95 7.37 8.07
CA VAL A 67 0.41 8.70 8.42
C VAL A 67 -1.12 8.73 8.41
N LEU A 68 -1.77 7.91 7.59
CA LEU A 68 -3.24 7.80 7.58
C LEU A 68 -3.76 7.11 8.85
N GLU A 69 -3.13 6.01 9.25
CA GLU A 69 -3.53 5.28 10.46
C GLU A 69 -3.27 6.10 11.73
N LEU A 70 -2.20 6.90 11.78
CA LEU A 70 -1.97 7.87 12.87
C LEU A 70 -3.06 8.95 12.98
N ASN A 71 -3.82 9.18 11.91
CA ASN A 71 -4.88 10.19 11.84
C ASN A 71 -6.27 9.53 11.72
N ASP A 72 -6.43 8.31 12.24
CA ASP A 72 -7.69 7.57 12.30
C ASP A 72 -8.35 7.28 10.93
N PHE A 73 -7.56 7.25 9.86
CA PHE A 73 -8.01 6.77 8.55
C PHE A 73 -7.58 5.32 8.37
N GLY A 74 -8.48 4.37 8.67
CA GLY A 74 -8.21 2.94 8.48
C GLY A 74 -8.40 2.47 7.03
N LEU A 75 -7.43 1.70 6.49
CA LEU A 75 -7.54 1.13 5.14
C LEU A 75 -8.73 0.19 5.03
N ASP A 76 -8.89 -0.74 5.96
CA ASP A 76 -9.93 -1.77 5.90
C ASP A 76 -11.34 -1.17 5.94
N GLU A 77 -11.56 -0.18 6.81
CA GLU A 77 -12.82 0.55 6.90
C GLU A 77 -13.10 1.35 5.62
N HIS A 78 -12.09 2.06 5.10
CA HIS A 78 -12.23 2.78 3.84
C HIS A 78 -12.58 1.83 2.69
N MET A 79 -11.91 0.68 2.59
CA MET A 79 -12.16 -0.30 1.54
C MET A 79 -13.56 -0.90 1.66
N LYS A 80 -14.00 -1.23 2.88
CA LYS A 80 -15.35 -1.74 3.15
C LYS A 80 -16.45 -0.74 2.77
N ASN A 81 -16.21 0.55 2.99
CA ASN A 81 -17.15 1.62 2.64
C ASN A 81 -17.12 2.00 1.15
N SER A 82 -16.01 1.74 0.46
CA SER A 82 -15.81 2.14 -0.95
C SER A 82 -16.14 1.05 -1.96
N LEU A 83 -16.28 -0.19 -1.53
CA LEU A 83 -16.48 -1.35 -2.39
C LEU A 83 -17.86 -1.98 -2.19
N SER A 84 -18.33 -2.69 -3.22
CA SER A 84 -19.45 -3.61 -3.02
C SER A 84 -19.04 -4.72 -2.05
N LYS A 85 -20.03 -5.36 -1.39
CA LYS A 85 -19.76 -6.49 -0.49
C LYS A 85 -18.93 -7.59 -1.17
N TYR A 86 -19.28 -7.94 -2.41
CA TYR A 86 -18.55 -8.91 -3.21
C TYR A 86 -17.11 -8.48 -3.48
N ASP A 87 -16.88 -7.24 -3.94
CA ASP A 87 -15.53 -6.76 -4.24
C ASP A 87 -14.66 -6.68 -2.97
N TYR A 88 -15.22 -6.30 -1.83
CA TYR A 88 -14.52 -6.29 -0.55
C TYR A 88 -14.13 -7.70 -0.09
N GLU A 89 -15.04 -8.67 -0.21
CA GLU A 89 -14.77 -10.08 0.09
C GLU A 89 -13.64 -10.64 -0.79
N GLN A 90 -13.62 -10.29 -2.07
CA GLN A 90 -12.54 -10.66 -2.98
C GLN A 90 -11.22 -9.94 -2.67
N TRP A 91 -11.28 -8.69 -2.19
CA TRP A 91 -10.08 -7.92 -1.84
C TRP A 91 -9.40 -8.44 -0.57
N ILE A 92 -10.18 -8.77 0.48
CA ILE A 92 -9.63 -9.26 1.76
C ILE A 92 -9.21 -10.73 1.69
N ASN A 93 -9.86 -11.51 0.84
CA ASN A 93 -9.53 -12.90 0.58
C ASN A 93 -9.37 -13.12 -0.93
N PRO A 94 -8.29 -12.58 -1.53
CA PRO A 94 -8.03 -12.81 -2.94
C PRO A 94 -7.84 -14.31 -3.12
N SER A 95 -8.69 -14.93 -3.94
CA SER A 95 -8.53 -16.35 -4.23
C SER A 95 -7.09 -16.59 -4.71
N LYS A 96 -6.42 -17.64 -4.20
CA LYS A 96 -5.05 -18.00 -4.62
C LYS A 96 -4.93 -18.28 -6.14
N GLU A 97 -6.06 -18.32 -6.85
CA GLU A 97 -6.14 -18.45 -8.30
C GLU A 97 -5.92 -17.12 -9.05
N LEU A 98 -5.93 -15.97 -8.35
CA LEU A 98 -5.46 -14.70 -8.89
C LEU A 98 -3.94 -14.74 -9.02
N ILE A 99 -3.48 -15.15 -10.21
CA ILE A 99 -2.07 -15.03 -10.58
C ILE A 99 -1.79 -13.54 -10.79
N VAL A 100 -1.29 -12.87 -9.76
CA VAL A 100 -0.63 -11.57 -9.92
C VAL A 100 0.64 -11.84 -10.73
N PRO A 101 0.82 -11.24 -11.92
CA PRO A 101 2.04 -11.39 -12.69
C PRO A 101 3.25 -11.08 -11.80
N LYS A 102 4.34 -11.83 -11.96
CA LYS A 102 5.57 -11.63 -11.16
C LYS A 102 6.09 -10.19 -11.27
N GLU A 103 5.82 -9.53 -12.40
CA GLU A 103 6.13 -8.13 -12.65
C GLU A 103 5.31 -7.13 -11.80
N MET A 104 4.14 -7.54 -11.29
CA MET A 104 3.25 -6.71 -10.46
C MET A 104 3.37 -7.01 -8.95
N ASN A 105 4.22 -7.97 -8.56
CA ASN A 105 4.47 -8.27 -7.17
C ASN A 105 5.58 -7.35 -6.63
N ILE A 106 5.18 -6.22 -6.04
CA ILE A 106 6.05 -5.14 -5.55
C ILE A 106 6.56 -5.41 -4.12
N LEU A 107 6.10 -6.49 -3.48
CA LEU A 107 6.43 -6.88 -2.10
C LEU A 107 7.25 -8.18 -2.08
N ASP A 108 8.29 -8.26 -2.90
CA ASP A 108 9.35 -9.24 -2.68
C ASP A 108 10.30 -8.65 -1.62
N PRO A 109 10.33 -9.17 -0.37
CA PRO A 109 11.14 -8.60 0.69
C PRO A 109 12.65 -8.63 0.38
N ASP A 110 13.07 -9.51 -0.54
CA ASP A 110 14.46 -9.71 -0.93
C ASP A 110 14.85 -8.92 -2.18
N ASP A 111 13.90 -8.23 -2.83
CA ASP A 111 14.11 -7.44 -4.04
C ASP A 111 13.63 -5.99 -3.89
N LEU A 112 14.42 -5.21 -3.14
CA LEU A 112 14.22 -3.78 -2.92
C LEU A 112 14.38 -2.94 -4.21
N SER A 113 14.83 -3.51 -5.32
CA SER A 113 15.03 -2.79 -6.58
C SER A 113 13.73 -2.25 -7.18
N LYS A 114 12.59 -2.82 -6.75
CA LYS A 114 11.24 -2.49 -7.18
C LYS A 114 10.54 -1.41 -6.34
N LEU A 115 11.19 -0.91 -5.27
CA LEU A 115 10.64 0.14 -4.40
C LEU A 115 10.89 1.57 -4.93
N LYS A 116 11.39 1.71 -6.16
CA LYS A 116 11.66 3.00 -6.82
C LYS A 116 10.38 3.71 -7.29
#